data_AF-A0A843DMX9-F1
#
_entry.id   AF-A0A843DMX9-F1
#
_cell.length_a   1.000
_cell.length_b   1.000
_cell.length_c   1.000
_cell.angle_alpha   90.00
_cell.angle_beta   90.00
_cell.angle_gamma   90.00
#
_symmetry.space_group_name_H-M   'P 1'
#
loop_
_entity.id
_entity.type
_entity.pdbx_description
1 polymer ?
#
loop_
_entity_poly.entity_id
_entity_poly.type
_entity_poly.pdbx_seq_one_letter_code
_entity_poly.pdbx_strand_id
1 'polypeptide(L)'
;MKLPCLLPTTVVGSFPCVKGGFSLFDPYKKAVKFAVAEQIRAGVDIISDGQVRADMVQAFVSKLPGISGSSVVGKIGAAGKPITVADTKYALTQTKQVKGI
;
A
#
# COMPACT_ATOMS: atom_id res chain seq x y z
N MET A 1 -2.80 20.18 -3.82
CA MET A 1 -3.84 20.98 -3.12
C MET A 1 -3.43 21.19 -1.67
N LYS A 2 -3.84 22.30 -1.05
CA LYS A 2 -3.79 22.44 0.41
C LYS A 2 -4.94 21.62 1.00
N LEU A 3 -4.72 20.93 2.11
CA LEU A 3 -5.78 20.20 2.81
C LEU A 3 -6.87 21.18 3.28
N PRO A 4 -8.15 20.79 3.26
CA PRO A 4 -9.20 21.61 3.82
C PRO A 4 -8.97 21.80 5.33
N CYS A 5 -9.31 22.98 5.83
CA CYS A 5 -9.15 23.31 7.25
C CYS A 5 -10.18 22.58 8.15
N LEU A 6 -11.34 22.23 7.58
CA LEU A 6 -12.44 21.55 8.28
C LEU A 6 -12.80 20.27 7.54
N LEU A 7 -13.00 19.19 8.31
CA LEU A 7 -13.47 17.87 7.84
C LEU A 7 -12.62 17.24 6.72
N PRO A 8 -11.27 17.11 6.88
CA PRO A 8 -10.47 16.39 5.91
C PRO A 8 -10.90 14.92 5.83
N THR A 9 -10.98 14.41 4.62
CA THR A 9 -11.37 13.02 4.34
C THR A 9 -10.15 12.15 4.09
N THR A 10 -10.22 10.90 4.55
CA THR A 10 -9.20 9.89 4.26
C THR A 10 -9.84 8.51 4.24
N VAL A 11 -9.18 7.57 3.57
CA VAL A 11 -9.51 6.14 3.67
C VAL A 11 -8.86 5.54 4.91
N VAL A 12 -9.24 4.33 5.33
CA VAL A 12 -8.51 3.58 6.38
C VAL A 12 -7.25 2.93 5.82
N GLY A 13 -7.30 2.40 4.60
CA GLY A 13 -6.10 1.98 3.90
C GLY A 13 -6.34 0.99 2.78
N SER A 14 -6.89 -0.17 3.08
CA SER A 14 -7.12 -1.21 2.08
C SER A 14 -8.16 -0.78 1.03
N PHE A 15 -7.97 -1.27 -0.20
CA PHE A 15 -8.89 -1.11 -1.31
C PHE A 15 -9.20 -2.48 -1.93
N PRO A 16 -10.43 -2.73 -2.41
CA PRO A 16 -10.76 -4.00 -3.06
C PRO A 16 -9.81 -4.34 -4.21
N CYS A 17 -9.11 -5.47 -4.09
CA CYS A 17 -8.11 -5.88 -5.06
C CYS A 17 -8.70 -6.83 -6.11
N VAL A 18 -8.73 -6.37 -7.37
CA VAL A 18 -8.89 -7.26 -8.53
C VAL A 18 -7.54 -7.42 -9.19
N LYS A 19 -6.98 -8.64 -9.17
CA LYS A 19 -5.71 -8.93 -9.86
C LYS A 19 -5.91 -8.73 -11.36
N GLY A 20 -5.09 -7.91 -11.98
CA GLY A 20 -5.07 -7.78 -13.43
C GLY A 20 -4.49 -9.04 -14.06
N GLY A 21 -5.09 -9.54 -15.15
CA GLY A 21 -4.56 -10.70 -15.88
C GLY A 21 -3.12 -10.52 -16.37
N PHE A 22 -2.40 -11.65 -16.43
CA PHE A 22 -1.06 -11.93 -17.00
C PHE A 22 -0.05 -10.77 -17.08
N SER A 23 0.16 -10.03 -15.99
CA SER A 23 1.40 -9.25 -15.84
C SER A 23 2.49 -10.16 -15.31
N LEU A 24 3.49 -10.48 -16.15
CA LEU A 24 4.61 -11.38 -15.79
C LEU A 24 5.54 -10.78 -14.72
N PHE A 25 5.55 -9.45 -14.58
CA PHE A 25 6.51 -8.72 -13.74
C PHE A 25 5.92 -8.20 -12.42
N ASP A 26 4.68 -7.69 -12.43
CA ASP A 26 3.98 -7.26 -11.21
C ASP A 26 2.45 -7.39 -11.40
N PRO A 27 1.81 -8.43 -10.83
CA PRO A 27 0.38 -8.67 -10.97
C PRO A 27 -0.49 -7.63 -10.25
N TYR A 28 0.06 -6.88 -9.29
CA TYR A 28 -0.68 -5.93 -8.47
C TYR A 28 -0.56 -4.49 -8.96
N LYS A 29 0.36 -4.19 -9.89
CA LYS A 29 0.58 -2.84 -10.42
C LYS A 29 -0.71 -2.16 -10.90
N LYS A 30 -1.57 -2.90 -11.61
CA LYS A 30 -2.87 -2.36 -12.07
C LYS A 30 -3.83 -2.07 -10.91
N ALA A 31 -3.86 -2.93 -9.89
CA ALA A 31 -4.70 -2.74 -8.72
C ALA A 31 -4.28 -1.51 -7.90
N VAL A 32 -2.96 -1.28 -7.72
CA VAL A 32 -2.44 -0.07 -7.05
C VAL A 32 -2.85 1.19 -7.82
N LYS A 33 -2.64 1.20 -9.14
CA LYS A 33 -3.04 2.34 -9.99
C LYS A 33 -4.53 2.63 -9.90
N PHE A 34 -5.35 1.59 -9.91
CA PHE A 34 -6.80 1.71 -9.81
C PHE A 34 -7.22 2.26 -8.44
N ALA A 35 -6.70 1.71 -7.34
CA ALA A 35 -7.00 2.17 -5.99
C ALA A 35 -6.66 3.65 -5.78
N VAL A 36 -5.49 4.09 -6.28
CA VAL A 36 -5.06 5.49 -6.22
C VAL A 36 -5.96 6.39 -7.07
N ALA A 37 -6.22 6.00 -8.32
CA ALA A 37 -7.06 6.78 -9.23
C ALA A 37 -8.48 6.96 -8.68
N GLU A 38 -9.06 5.92 -8.10
CA GLU A 38 -10.43 5.97 -7.56
C GLU A 38 -10.54 6.84 -6.30
N GLN A 39 -9.54 6.81 -5.41
CA GLN A 39 -9.52 7.72 -4.25
C GLN A 39 -9.41 9.19 -4.68
N ILE A 40 -8.58 9.48 -5.68
CA ILE A 40 -8.46 10.83 -6.26
C ILE A 40 -9.77 11.25 -6.92
N ARG A 41 -10.38 10.36 -7.73
CA ARG A 41 -11.65 10.61 -8.41
C ARG A 41 -12.80 10.86 -7.43
N ALA A 42 -12.80 10.17 -6.29
CA ALA A 42 -13.75 10.35 -5.22
C ALA A 42 -13.55 11.65 -4.40
N GLY A 43 -12.46 12.38 -4.63
CA GLY A 43 -12.15 13.63 -3.91
C GLY A 43 -11.62 13.42 -2.49
N VAL A 44 -10.99 12.27 -2.20
CA VAL A 44 -10.39 12.01 -0.88
C VAL A 44 -9.16 12.90 -0.67
N ASP A 45 -9.09 13.60 0.45
CA ASP A 45 -8.04 14.60 0.72
C ASP A 45 -6.66 13.97 1.00
N ILE A 46 -6.64 12.89 1.79
CA ILE A 46 -5.43 12.12 2.12
C ILE A 46 -5.64 10.67 1.66
N ILE A 47 -4.95 10.29 0.59
CA ILE A 47 -5.11 8.96 -0.02
C ILE A 47 -4.08 7.96 0.53
N SER A 48 -4.22 6.70 0.15
CA SER A 48 -3.22 5.65 0.33
C SER A 48 -3.01 4.83 -0.95
N ASP A 49 -2.01 3.95 -0.93
CA ASP A 49 -1.75 3.02 -2.05
C ASP A 49 -2.72 1.83 -2.14
N GLY A 50 -3.64 1.68 -1.17
CA GLY A 50 -4.70 0.67 -1.20
C GLY A 50 -4.32 -0.68 -0.60
N GLN A 51 -3.07 -0.91 -0.15
CA GLN A 51 -2.61 -2.18 0.44
C GLN A 51 -3.05 -3.45 -0.33
N VAL A 52 -3.08 -3.40 -1.65
CA VAL A 52 -3.73 -4.44 -2.49
C VAL A 52 -2.93 -5.74 -2.62
N ARG A 53 -1.71 -5.79 -2.08
CA ARG A 53 -0.75 -6.88 -2.33
C ARG A 53 -0.95 -8.10 -1.44
N ALA A 54 -1.33 -7.89 -0.18
CA ALA A 54 -1.43 -8.96 0.82
C ALA A 54 -2.22 -8.52 2.05
N ASP A 55 -2.49 -9.49 2.93
CA ASP A 55 -2.93 -9.26 4.30
C ASP A 55 -1.96 -8.35 5.08
N MET A 56 -2.49 -7.59 6.04
CA MET A 56 -1.77 -6.58 6.80
C MET A 56 -0.55 -7.13 7.55
N VAL A 57 -0.61 -8.36 8.07
CA VAL A 57 0.51 -8.97 8.80
C VAL A 57 1.44 -9.68 7.82
N GLN A 58 0.87 -10.50 6.92
CA GLN A 58 1.67 -11.27 5.95
C GLN A 58 2.48 -10.39 4.98
N ALA A 59 2.02 -9.18 4.68
CA ALA A 59 2.75 -8.22 3.86
C ALA A 59 4.16 -7.90 4.39
N PHE A 60 4.34 -7.96 5.71
CA PHE A 60 5.61 -7.69 6.39
C PHE A 60 6.33 -8.96 6.78
N VAL A 61 5.66 -9.88 7.49
CA VAL A 61 6.35 -11.00 8.14
C VAL A 61 7.01 -11.96 7.16
N SER A 62 6.47 -12.08 5.95
CA SER A 62 7.08 -12.86 4.85
C SER A 62 8.45 -12.33 4.38
N LYS A 63 8.84 -11.12 4.81
CA LYS A 63 10.09 -10.44 4.40
C LYS A 63 11.05 -10.18 5.56
N LEU A 64 10.66 -10.50 6.79
CA LEU A 64 11.46 -10.26 7.99
C LEU A 64 12.24 -11.53 8.39
N PRO A 65 13.56 -11.46 8.58
CA PRO A 65 14.33 -12.54 9.20
C PRO A 65 13.78 -12.87 10.60
N GLY A 66 13.86 -14.13 11.01
CA GLY A 66 13.40 -14.60 12.31
C GLY A 66 11.91 -14.95 12.39
N ILE A 67 11.18 -14.87 11.28
CA ILE A 67 9.77 -15.30 11.18
C ILE A 67 9.63 -16.43 10.15
N SER A 68 8.84 -17.45 10.48
CA SER A 68 8.44 -18.52 9.56
C SER A 68 6.92 -18.67 9.63
N GLY A 69 6.23 -18.45 8.50
CA GLY A 69 4.77 -18.41 8.46
C GLY A 69 4.21 -17.30 9.35
N SER A 70 3.59 -17.68 10.46
CA SER A 70 3.05 -16.78 11.49
C SER A 70 3.78 -16.89 12.84
N SER A 71 4.91 -17.62 12.88
CA SER A 71 5.64 -17.93 14.11
C SER A 71 6.99 -17.22 14.17
N VAL A 72 7.32 -16.66 15.34
CA VAL A 72 8.64 -16.09 15.62
C VAL A 72 9.58 -17.24 15.99
N VAL A 73 10.58 -17.50 15.15
CA VAL A 73 11.52 -18.62 15.30
C VAL A 73 12.93 -18.16 15.68
N GLY A 74 13.14 -16.85 15.78
CA GLY A 74 14.41 -16.26 16.18
C GLY A 74 14.32 -14.75 16.34
N LYS A 75 15.46 -14.09 16.51
CA LYS A 75 15.52 -12.63 16.60
C LYS A 75 15.00 -12.00 15.30
N ILE A 76 14.02 -11.12 15.42
CA ILE A 76 13.43 -10.41 14.28
C ILE A 76 14.45 -9.38 13.77
N GLY A 77 14.80 -9.49 12.48
CA GLY A 77 15.74 -8.61 11.80
C GLY A 77 15.04 -7.61 10.88
N ALA A 78 15.79 -6.62 10.38
CA ALA A 78 15.31 -5.74 9.33
C ALA A 78 15.11 -6.52 8.02
N ALA A 79 14.10 -6.14 7.23
CA ALA A 79 13.94 -6.66 5.88
C ALA A 79 15.14 -6.27 5.00
N GLY A 80 15.57 -7.17 4.11
CA GLY A 80 16.69 -6.90 3.20
C GLY A 80 16.38 -5.84 2.14
N LYS A 81 15.10 -5.48 1.94
CA LYS A 81 14.65 -4.44 1.00
C LYS A 81 13.44 -3.71 1.59
N PRO A 82 13.19 -2.45 1.18
CA PRO A 82 11.98 -1.73 1.56
C PRO A 82 10.71 -2.48 1.15
N ILE A 83 9.74 -2.58 2.07
CA ILE A 83 8.55 -3.42 1.92
C ILE A 83 7.44 -2.69 1.14
N THR A 84 7.14 -1.44 1.52
CA THR A 84 5.95 -0.70 1.05
C THR A 84 6.29 0.54 0.22
N VAL A 85 7.56 0.96 0.23
CA VAL A 85 8.05 2.19 -0.41
C VAL A 85 7.70 2.30 -1.89
N ALA A 86 7.70 1.19 -2.64
CA ALA A 86 7.47 1.23 -4.08
C ALA A 86 6.07 1.75 -4.44
N ASP A 87 5.04 1.29 -3.74
CA ASP A 87 3.65 1.67 -4.01
C ASP A 87 3.33 3.05 -3.46
N THR A 88 3.76 3.33 -2.23
CA THR A 88 3.65 4.67 -1.64
C THR A 88 4.37 5.71 -2.50
N LYS A 89 5.54 5.39 -3.06
CA LYS A 89 6.27 6.28 -3.99
C LYS A 89 5.46 6.53 -5.26
N TYR A 90 4.78 5.51 -5.80
CA TYR A 90 3.88 5.71 -6.94
C TYR A 90 2.71 6.63 -6.58
N ALA A 91 2.03 6.41 -5.46
CA ALA A 91 0.91 7.27 -5.02
C ALA A 91 1.35 8.74 -4.84
N LEU A 92 2.55 8.97 -4.29
CA LEU A 92 3.14 10.30 -4.15
C LEU A 92 3.41 11.02 -5.49
N THR A 93 3.51 10.29 -6.61
CA THR A 93 3.57 10.92 -7.94
C THR A 93 2.22 11.46 -8.41
N GLN A 94 1.11 11.03 -7.80
CA GLN A 94 -0.24 11.42 -8.19
C GLN A 94 -0.80 12.55 -7.31
N THR A 95 -0.45 12.59 -6.02
CA THR A 95 -0.81 13.68 -5.11
C THR A 95 0.19 13.83 -3.97
N LYS A 96 0.22 14.99 -3.32
CA LYS A 96 1.15 15.30 -2.22
C LYS A 96 0.74 14.67 -0.89
N GLN A 97 -0.56 14.43 -0.69
CA GLN A 97 -1.11 13.98 0.58
C GLN A 97 -1.40 12.48 0.50
N VAL A 98 -0.39 11.70 0.90
CA VAL A 98 -0.42 10.24 0.87
C VAL A 98 0.05 9.73 2.22
N LYS A 99 -0.71 8.81 2.80
CA LYS A 99 -0.26 8.06 3.97
C LYS A 99 0.44 6.77 3.53
N GLY A 100 1.54 6.45 4.20
CA GLY A 100 2.17 5.14 4.06
C GLY A 100 1.31 4.06 4.70
N ILE A 101 1.32 2.89 4.09
CA ILE A 101 0.74 1.65 4.63
C ILE A 101 1.85 0.59 4.67
#